data_AF-A0A934RRE5-F1
#
_entry.id   AF-A0A934RRE5-F1
#
_cell.length_a   1.000
_cell.length_b   1.000
_cell.length_c   1.000
_cell.angle_alpha   90.00
_cell.angle_beta   90.00
_cell.angle_gamma   90.00
#
_symmetry.space_group_name_H-M   'P 1'
#
loop_
_entity.id
_entity.type
_entity.pdbx_description
1 polymer ?
#
loop_
_entity_poly.entity_id
_entity_poly.type
_entity_poly.pdbx_seq_one_letter_code
_entity_poly.pdbx_strand_id
1 'polypeptide(L)'
;MKNTSPSPSTARRQIREAVVQLLHADRPSPDGEEAALAGDPWPLILAPFEGKVIRARARVVLHLQQNRAGRLQPVWKQRVQAPPLLESFLDDRSANRGFRQLLAAEQKLPDCFDLLRRQLKSEKEPETIAENLEDIRATNEESRHNGQALITALGPVDACPELLRPLAKALPPLVKSASLLHTLFTENLPDIPETKTLRECIKTREEIKGAAQARHQLVLANLAETDKLITAQLENFSFQRLAQVDRAVLRLAVTEIQHCPEIPAAVSINEAVELARRYSGTDSASFVNGVLGKLQ
;
A
#
# COMPACT_ATOMS: atom_id res chain seq x y z
N MET A 1 3.30 10.11 -16.86
CA MET A 1 4.55 9.75 -16.16
C MET A 1 4.73 8.25 -16.27
N LYS A 2 5.87 7.78 -16.78
CA LYS A 2 6.15 6.36 -17.00
C LYS A 2 6.14 5.63 -15.64
N ASN A 3 5.07 4.89 -15.36
CA ASN A 3 5.01 3.94 -14.25
C ASN A 3 5.77 2.69 -14.72
N THR A 4 7.10 2.77 -14.71
CA THR A 4 7.95 1.60 -14.94
C THR A 4 8.08 0.88 -13.61
N SER A 5 7.70 -0.40 -13.58
CA SER A 5 8.14 -1.35 -12.57
C SER A 5 9.62 -1.11 -12.26
N PRO A 6 10.05 -1.19 -10.99
CA PRO A 6 11.44 -0.95 -10.65
C PRO A 6 12.31 -1.85 -11.52
N SER A 7 13.36 -1.28 -12.12
CA SER A 7 14.34 -2.09 -12.84
C SER A 7 14.85 -3.19 -11.91
N PRO A 8 15.28 -4.37 -12.43
CA PRO A 8 15.75 -5.46 -11.59
C PRO A 8 16.84 -5.04 -10.58
N SER A 9 17.69 -4.07 -10.95
CA SER A 9 18.69 -3.49 -10.03
C SER A 9 18.06 -2.65 -8.91
N THR A 10 17.05 -1.84 -9.23
CA THR A 10 16.30 -1.05 -8.23
C THR A 10 15.59 -1.95 -7.22
N ALA A 11 14.93 -3.02 -7.69
CA ALA A 11 14.24 -3.97 -6.81
C ALA A 11 15.22 -4.68 -5.86
N ARG A 12 16.38 -5.12 -6.37
CA ARG A 12 17.43 -5.74 -5.55
C ARG A 12 17.96 -4.79 -4.47
N ARG A 13 18.19 -3.52 -4.81
CA ARG A 13 18.63 -2.50 -3.83
C ARG A 13 17.60 -2.30 -2.72
N GLN A 14 16.32 -2.22 -3.08
CA GLN A 14 15.22 -2.08 -2.13
C GLN A 14 15.10 -3.28 -1.17
N ILE A 15 15.31 -4.49 -1.68
CA ILE A 15 15.36 -5.71 -0.85
C ILE A 15 16.50 -5.63 0.16
N ARG A 16 17.71 -5.24 -0.27
CA ARG A 16 18.87 -5.11 0.64
C ARG A 16 18.65 -4.05 1.72
N GLU A 17 18.10 -2.92 1.33
CA GLU A 17 17.73 -1.83 2.24
C GLU A 17 16.74 -2.31 3.31
N ALA A 18 15.69 -3.05 2.91
CA ALA A 18 14.75 -3.66 3.84
C ALA A 18 15.43 -4.69 4.77
N VAL A 19 16.35 -5.52 4.27
CA VAL A 19 17.10 -6.48 5.10
C VAL A 19 17.98 -5.77 6.13
N VAL A 20 18.68 -4.70 5.76
CA VAL A 20 19.50 -3.92 6.71
C VAL A 20 18.64 -3.31 7.80
N GLN A 21 17.45 -2.79 7.45
CA GLN A 21 16.50 -2.25 8.43
C GLN A 21 15.95 -3.34 9.38
N LEU A 22 15.67 -4.55 8.88
CA LEU A 22 15.29 -5.70 9.71
C LEU A 22 16.40 -6.10 10.68
N LEU A 23 17.63 -6.27 10.18
CA LEU A 23 18.78 -6.60 11.03
C LEU A 23 19.04 -5.52 12.09
N HIS A 24 18.79 -4.26 11.76
CA HIS A 24 18.87 -3.15 12.70
C HIS A 24 17.72 -3.18 13.73
N ALA A 25 16.52 -3.63 13.35
CA ALA A 25 15.41 -3.80 14.29
C ALA A 25 15.64 -4.98 15.24
N ASP A 26 16.05 -6.13 14.71
CA ASP A 26 16.14 -7.39 15.45
C ASP A 26 17.38 -7.49 16.33
N ARG A 27 18.45 -6.76 16.00
CA ARG A 27 19.73 -6.78 16.74
C ARG A 27 20.27 -8.19 17.00
N PRO A 28 20.39 -9.04 15.97
CA PRO A 28 20.72 -10.43 16.22
C PRO A 28 22.13 -10.57 16.79
N SER A 29 22.24 -11.34 17.87
CA SER A 29 23.50 -11.71 18.52
C SER A 29 23.61 -13.24 18.56
N PRO A 30 24.76 -13.83 18.20
CA PRO A 30 24.95 -15.28 18.32
C PRO A 30 24.80 -15.78 19.75
N ASP A 31 25.07 -14.93 20.75
CA ASP A 31 24.99 -15.26 22.18
C ASP A 31 23.65 -14.83 22.82
N GLY A 32 22.74 -14.21 22.05
CA GLY A 32 21.38 -13.85 22.51
C GLY A 32 21.28 -12.61 23.42
N GLU A 33 22.35 -11.86 23.62
CA GLU A 33 22.42 -10.75 24.61
C GLU A 33 21.78 -9.42 24.15
N GLU A 34 21.61 -9.19 22.84
CA GLU A 34 21.02 -7.94 22.32
C GLU A 34 19.50 -8.09 22.14
N ALA A 35 18.72 -7.23 22.81
CA ALA A 35 17.26 -7.23 22.70
C ALA A 35 16.80 -6.50 21.42
N ALA A 36 15.85 -7.12 20.70
CA ALA A 36 15.18 -6.54 19.54
C ALA A 36 14.40 -5.26 19.91
N LEU A 37 14.24 -4.36 18.94
CA LEU A 37 13.31 -3.24 19.06
C LEU A 37 11.87 -3.77 19.19
N ALA A 38 11.09 -3.17 20.09
CA ALA A 38 9.70 -3.59 20.28
C ALA A 38 8.80 -3.16 19.11
N GLY A 39 7.99 -4.10 18.60
CA GLY A 39 6.96 -3.84 17.58
C GLY A 39 7.23 -4.52 16.23
N ASP A 40 6.26 -4.44 15.31
CA ASP A 40 6.42 -4.89 13.93
C ASP A 40 7.21 -3.84 13.13
N PRO A 41 8.38 -4.16 12.54
CA PRO A 41 9.17 -3.21 11.76
C PRO A 41 8.60 -2.95 10.35
N TRP A 42 7.71 -3.82 9.84
CA TRP A 42 7.22 -3.74 8.45
C TRP A 42 6.53 -2.42 8.06
N PRO A 43 5.71 -1.78 8.92
CA PRO A 43 5.08 -0.50 8.58
C PRO A 43 6.10 0.59 8.20
N LEU A 44 7.23 0.65 8.90
CA LEU A 44 8.29 1.64 8.63
C LEU A 44 9.08 1.26 7.36
N ILE A 45 9.47 -0.01 7.24
CA ILE A 45 10.24 -0.52 6.09
C ILE A 45 9.46 -0.34 4.78
N LEU A 46 8.15 -0.56 4.82
CA LEU A 46 7.29 -0.52 3.64
C LEU A 46 6.68 0.86 3.36
N ALA A 47 6.88 1.86 4.22
CA ALA A 47 6.32 3.20 4.05
C ALA A 47 6.55 3.81 2.64
N PRO A 48 7.75 3.68 2.00
CA PRO A 48 7.96 4.18 0.64
C PRO A 48 7.09 3.49 -0.42
N PHE A 49 6.74 2.22 -0.21
CA PHE A 49 5.87 1.44 -1.10
C PHE A 49 4.41 1.74 -0.86
N GLU A 50 4.02 1.92 0.41
CA GLU A 50 2.67 2.35 0.77
C GLU A 50 2.33 3.68 0.10
N GLY A 51 3.26 4.63 0.07
CA GLY A 51 3.06 5.89 -0.64
C GLY A 51 2.80 5.74 -2.15
N LYS A 52 3.31 4.69 -2.80
CA LYS A 52 2.99 4.39 -4.21
C LYS A 52 1.62 3.72 -4.34
N VAL A 53 1.31 2.77 -3.46
CA VAL A 53 0.01 2.07 -3.41
C VAL A 53 -1.12 3.06 -3.17
N ILE A 54 -0.99 3.94 -2.19
CA ILE A 54 -1.97 4.99 -1.84
C ILE A 54 -2.25 5.89 -3.05
N ARG A 55 -1.21 6.40 -3.71
CA ARG A 55 -1.36 7.27 -4.88
C ARG A 55 -1.96 6.53 -6.08
N ALA A 56 -1.56 5.27 -6.30
CA ALA A 56 -2.16 4.44 -7.34
C ALA A 56 -3.66 4.24 -7.06
N ARG A 57 -4.04 3.86 -5.83
CA ARG A 57 -5.42 3.69 -5.40
C ARG A 57 -6.24 4.96 -5.60
N ALA A 58 -5.70 6.12 -5.21
CA ALA A 58 -6.35 7.41 -5.42
C ALA A 58 -6.64 7.72 -6.90
N ARG A 59 -5.70 7.41 -7.80
CA ARG A 59 -5.92 7.57 -9.25
C ARG A 59 -7.01 6.65 -9.78
N VAL A 60 -7.03 5.39 -9.33
CA VAL A 60 -8.08 4.44 -9.72
C VAL A 60 -9.44 4.90 -9.21
N VAL A 61 -9.54 5.35 -7.95
CA VAL A 61 -10.76 5.93 -7.37
C VAL A 61 -11.27 7.05 -8.25
N LEU A 62 -10.45 8.04 -8.60
CA LEU A 62 -10.88 9.16 -9.44
C LEU A 62 -11.31 8.74 -10.84
N HIS A 63 -10.67 7.72 -11.42
CA HIS A 63 -11.02 7.20 -12.73
C HIS A 63 -12.39 6.52 -12.74
N LEU A 64 -12.66 5.65 -11.75
CA LEU A 64 -13.94 4.93 -11.66
C LEU A 64 -15.16 5.85 -11.42
N GLN A 65 -14.94 7.08 -10.98
CA GLN A 65 -16.00 8.02 -10.61
C GLN A 65 -16.34 9.06 -11.70
N GLN A 66 -15.67 9.05 -12.85
CA GLN A 66 -15.84 10.07 -13.91
C GLN A 66 -17.31 10.26 -14.36
N ASN A 67 -18.14 9.22 -14.31
CA ASN A 67 -19.57 9.28 -14.69
C ASN A 67 -20.54 9.10 -13.51
N ARG A 68 -20.11 9.35 -12.25
CA ARG A 68 -20.99 9.20 -11.08
C ARG A 68 -22.13 10.24 -11.06
N ALA A 69 -21.83 11.51 -11.35
CA ALA A 69 -22.82 12.59 -11.33
C ALA A 69 -23.98 12.37 -12.32
N GLY A 70 -23.67 11.90 -13.53
CA GLY A 70 -24.70 11.58 -14.54
C GLY A 70 -25.65 10.47 -14.09
N ARG A 71 -25.13 9.45 -13.38
CA ARG A 71 -25.94 8.36 -12.81
C ARG A 71 -26.84 8.81 -11.66
N LEU A 72 -26.45 9.84 -10.94
CA LEU A 72 -27.22 10.40 -9.83
C LEU A 72 -28.34 11.33 -10.28
N GLN A 73 -28.23 11.95 -11.47
CA GLN A 73 -29.21 12.93 -11.95
C GLN A 73 -30.67 12.42 -11.90
N PRO A 74 -31.00 11.18 -12.30
CA PRO A 74 -32.37 10.65 -12.18
C PRO A 74 -32.81 10.47 -10.73
N VAL A 75 -31.90 10.07 -9.84
CA VAL A 75 -32.17 9.88 -8.40
C VAL A 75 -32.55 11.22 -7.76
N TRP A 76 -31.80 12.28 -8.08
CA TRP A 76 -32.07 13.65 -7.62
C TRP A 76 -33.40 14.18 -8.18
N LYS A 77 -33.65 14.01 -9.49
CA LYS A 77 -34.90 14.42 -10.12
C LYS A 77 -36.10 13.77 -9.44
N GLN A 78 -36.01 12.47 -9.13
CA GLN A 78 -37.11 11.75 -8.50
C GLN A 78 -37.46 12.29 -7.11
N ARG A 79 -36.43 12.61 -6.31
CA ARG A 79 -36.61 13.23 -4.98
C ARG A 79 -37.40 14.54 -5.05
N VAL A 80 -37.20 15.32 -6.11
CA VAL A 80 -37.86 16.63 -6.30
C VAL A 80 -39.26 16.48 -6.88
N GLN A 81 -39.45 15.55 -7.83
CA GLN A 81 -40.69 15.46 -8.62
C GLN A 81 -41.81 14.66 -7.96
N ALA A 82 -41.50 13.72 -7.05
CA ALA A 82 -42.51 12.88 -6.42
C ALA A 82 -42.30 12.64 -4.90
N PRO A 83 -42.16 13.68 -4.05
CA PRO A 83 -41.95 13.48 -2.62
C PRO A 83 -43.07 12.68 -1.91
N PRO A 84 -44.37 13.00 -2.08
CA PRO A 84 -45.44 12.30 -1.36
C PRO A 84 -45.53 10.81 -1.72
N LEU A 85 -45.29 10.49 -3.00
CA LEU A 85 -45.26 9.13 -3.51
C LEU A 85 -44.04 8.35 -3.01
N LEU A 86 -42.88 9.00 -2.89
CA LEU A 86 -41.71 8.39 -2.28
C LEU A 86 -41.93 8.12 -0.80
N GLU A 87 -42.57 9.04 -0.08
CA GLU A 87 -42.89 8.87 1.33
C GLU A 87 -43.91 7.75 1.57
N SER A 88 -44.97 7.67 0.75
CA SER A 88 -45.97 6.61 0.87
C SER A 88 -45.47 5.25 0.35
N PHE A 89 -44.57 5.23 -0.64
CA PHE A 89 -44.01 3.98 -1.15
C PHE A 89 -42.93 3.43 -0.20
N LEU A 90 -42.18 4.32 0.44
CA LEU A 90 -41.19 3.99 1.47
C LEU A 90 -41.79 4.11 2.88
N ASP A 91 -42.98 3.54 3.08
CA ASP A 91 -43.68 3.52 4.38
C ASP A 91 -42.84 2.86 5.49
N ASP A 92 -41.92 1.97 5.12
CA ASP A 92 -40.88 1.50 6.02
C ASP A 92 -39.95 2.66 6.40
N ARG A 93 -40.02 3.08 7.67
CA ARG A 93 -39.14 4.10 8.26
C ARG A 93 -37.66 3.78 8.00
N SER A 94 -37.30 2.50 7.86
CA SER A 94 -35.95 2.05 7.52
C SER A 94 -35.56 2.42 6.08
N ALA A 95 -36.45 2.22 5.11
CA ALA A 95 -36.20 2.49 3.69
C ALA A 95 -36.18 4.00 3.39
N ASN A 96 -37.08 4.78 4.01
CA ASN A 96 -37.07 6.25 3.87
C ASN A 96 -35.81 6.86 4.52
N ARG A 97 -35.39 6.33 5.68
CA ARG A 97 -34.11 6.70 6.31
C ARG A 97 -32.93 6.35 5.39
N GLY A 98 -32.93 5.14 4.82
CA GLY A 98 -31.89 4.70 3.87
C GLY A 98 -31.81 5.60 2.64
N PHE A 99 -32.94 6.05 2.08
CA PHE A 99 -32.96 7.02 0.98
C PHE A 99 -32.30 8.34 1.35
N ARG A 100 -32.62 8.90 2.52
CA ARG A 100 -32.01 10.14 2.99
C ARG A 100 -30.51 9.98 3.24
N GLN A 101 -30.09 8.85 3.81
CA GLN A 101 -28.68 8.55 4.05
C GLN A 101 -27.90 8.33 2.75
N LEU A 102 -28.46 7.64 1.76
CA LEU A 102 -27.89 7.53 0.42
C LEU A 102 -27.64 8.92 -0.15
N LEU A 103 -28.65 9.79 -0.15
CA LEU A 103 -28.54 11.13 -0.72
C LEU A 103 -27.52 11.99 0.01
N ALA A 104 -27.42 11.88 1.34
CA ALA A 104 -26.43 12.58 2.13
C ALA A 104 -25.00 12.09 1.81
N ALA A 105 -24.79 10.78 1.68
CA ALA A 105 -23.51 10.22 1.28
C ALA A 105 -23.11 10.68 -0.14
N GLU A 106 -24.05 10.65 -1.10
CA GLU A 106 -23.82 11.09 -2.47
C GLU A 106 -23.55 12.59 -2.62
N GLN A 107 -23.99 13.42 -1.66
CA GLN A 107 -23.67 14.84 -1.61
C GLN A 107 -22.24 15.11 -1.14
N LYS A 108 -21.70 14.26 -0.25
CA LYS A 108 -20.35 14.42 0.31
C LYS A 108 -19.25 13.96 -0.65
N LEU A 109 -19.49 12.88 -1.39
CA LEU A 109 -18.48 12.25 -2.24
C LEU A 109 -17.82 13.19 -3.29
N PRO A 110 -18.54 14.10 -3.98
CA PRO A 110 -17.93 15.04 -4.92
C PRO A 110 -16.82 15.89 -4.28
N ASP A 111 -17.05 16.41 -3.07
CA ASP A 111 -16.08 17.24 -2.35
C ASP A 111 -14.84 16.42 -1.98
N CYS A 112 -15.03 15.18 -1.53
CA CYS A 112 -13.92 14.26 -1.25
C CYS A 112 -13.10 13.96 -2.51
N PHE A 113 -13.74 13.74 -3.67
CA PHE A 113 -13.04 13.51 -4.93
C PHE A 113 -12.28 14.75 -5.41
N ASP A 114 -12.84 15.94 -5.23
CA ASP A 114 -12.15 17.19 -5.56
C ASP A 114 -10.97 17.46 -4.63
N LEU A 115 -11.11 17.19 -3.34
CA LEU A 115 -10.00 17.20 -2.40
C LEU A 115 -8.91 16.22 -2.82
N LEU A 116 -9.28 15.00 -3.22
CA LEU A 116 -8.33 13.97 -3.67
C LEU A 116 -7.57 14.40 -4.93
N ARG A 117 -8.26 15.02 -5.89
CA ARG A 117 -7.64 15.61 -7.09
C ARG A 117 -6.63 16.69 -6.72
N ARG A 118 -6.96 17.57 -5.78
CA ARG A 118 -6.06 18.63 -5.31
C ARG A 118 -4.84 18.07 -4.60
N GLN A 119 -5.02 17.09 -3.71
CA GLN A 119 -3.93 16.43 -2.99
C GLN A 119 -2.95 15.71 -3.93
N LEU A 120 -3.46 15.06 -4.98
CA LEU A 120 -2.61 14.44 -6.00
C LEU A 120 -1.85 15.45 -6.86
N LYS A 121 -2.43 16.64 -7.12
CA LYS A 121 -1.77 17.72 -7.87
C LYS A 121 -0.71 18.45 -7.06
N SER A 122 -0.94 18.64 -5.76
CA SER A 122 0.00 19.32 -4.85
C SER A 122 1.02 18.39 -4.21
N GLU A 123 1.10 17.14 -4.67
CA GLU A 123 2.04 16.12 -4.19
C GLU A 123 2.08 16.00 -2.66
N LYS A 124 0.90 16.06 -2.03
CA LYS A 124 0.78 15.93 -0.58
C LYS A 124 1.35 14.61 -0.05
N GLU A 125 1.67 14.63 1.24
CA GLU A 125 2.13 13.45 1.96
C GLU A 125 1.13 12.29 1.81
N PRO A 126 1.61 11.04 1.66
CA PRO A 126 0.75 9.88 1.51
C PRO A 126 -0.29 9.73 2.62
N GLU A 127 0.04 10.11 3.85
CA GLU A 127 -0.84 10.03 5.02
C GLU A 127 -2.12 10.86 4.82
N THR A 128 -1.98 12.12 4.38
CA THR A 128 -3.12 13.01 4.09
C THR A 128 -3.99 12.49 2.93
N ILE A 129 -3.38 11.81 1.96
CA ILE A 129 -4.13 11.16 0.87
C ILE A 129 -4.88 9.93 1.42
N ALA A 130 -4.25 9.15 2.31
CA ALA A 130 -4.85 7.98 2.93
C ALA A 130 -6.07 8.35 3.78
N GLU A 131 -5.98 9.42 4.58
CA GLU A 131 -7.11 9.93 5.37
C GLU A 131 -8.34 10.23 4.49
N ASN A 132 -8.16 10.98 3.40
CA ASN A 132 -9.26 11.27 2.48
C ASN A 132 -9.76 10.01 1.75
N LEU A 133 -8.88 9.05 1.44
CA LEU A 133 -9.30 7.77 0.88
C LEU A 133 -10.16 6.96 1.86
N GLU A 134 -9.88 7.04 3.16
CA GLU A 134 -10.69 6.42 4.22
C GLU A 134 -12.07 7.09 4.34
N ASP A 135 -12.13 8.42 4.27
CA ASP A 135 -13.39 9.17 4.24
C ASP A 135 -14.24 8.78 3.00
N ILE A 136 -13.59 8.66 1.84
CA ILE A 136 -14.23 8.19 0.61
C ILE A 136 -14.73 6.75 0.78
N ARG A 137 -13.94 5.86 1.39
CA ARG A 137 -14.32 4.47 1.63
C ARG A 137 -15.57 4.41 2.49
N ALA A 138 -15.57 5.08 3.64
CA ALA A 138 -16.68 5.10 4.59
C ALA A 138 -17.95 5.67 3.94
N THR A 139 -17.83 6.83 3.28
CA THR A 139 -18.98 7.48 2.62
C THR A 139 -19.53 6.63 1.47
N ASN A 140 -18.66 5.99 0.68
CA ASN A 140 -19.09 5.12 -0.40
C ASN A 140 -19.72 3.82 0.11
N GLU A 141 -19.28 3.30 1.27
CA GLU A 141 -19.90 2.15 1.92
C GLU A 141 -21.32 2.47 2.38
N GLU A 142 -21.56 3.64 2.97
CA GLU A 142 -22.91 4.13 3.29
C GLU A 142 -23.78 4.22 2.03
N SER A 143 -23.27 4.81 0.95
CA SER A 143 -23.97 4.88 -0.33
C SER A 143 -24.32 3.48 -0.87
N ARG A 144 -23.35 2.56 -0.89
CA ARG A 144 -23.54 1.19 -1.39
C ARG A 144 -24.60 0.45 -0.59
N HIS A 145 -24.52 0.49 0.74
CA HIS A 145 -25.43 -0.20 1.64
C HIS A 145 -26.86 0.33 1.49
N ASN A 146 -27.04 1.65 1.56
CA ASN A 146 -28.35 2.28 1.45
C ASN A 146 -28.94 2.13 0.04
N GLY A 147 -28.13 2.27 -1.00
CA GLY A 147 -28.55 2.02 -2.38
C GLY A 147 -29.03 0.58 -2.59
N GLN A 148 -28.34 -0.40 -2.03
CA GLN A 148 -28.74 -1.81 -2.10
C GLN A 148 -30.05 -2.07 -1.34
N ALA A 149 -30.20 -1.50 -0.14
CA ALA A 149 -31.44 -1.61 0.63
C ALA A 149 -32.65 -1.04 -0.14
N LEU A 150 -32.47 0.09 -0.83
CA LEU A 150 -33.52 0.70 -1.65
C LEU A 150 -33.86 -0.13 -2.89
N ILE A 151 -32.87 -0.73 -3.55
CA ILE A 151 -33.13 -1.66 -4.67
C ILE A 151 -34.01 -2.82 -4.17
N THR A 152 -33.69 -3.38 -3.00
CA THR A 152 -34.50 -4.45 -2.39
C THR A 152 -35.92 -3.98 -2.06
N ALA A 153 -36.08 -2.76 -1.52
CA ALA A 153 -37.38 -2.19 -1.17
C ALA A 153 -38.24 -1.84 -2.38
N LEU A 154 -37.64 -1.34 -3.47
CA LEU A 154 -38.34 -1.02 -4.72
C LEU A 154 -38.77 -2.28 -5.49
N GLY A 155 -38.00 -3.36 -5.38
CA GLY A 155 -38.28 -4.60 -6.11
C GLY A 155 -38.05 -4.46 -7.62
N PRO A 156 -38.64 -5.36 -8.45
CA PRO A 156 -38.47 -5.33 -9.89
C PRO A 156 -39.02 -4.05 -10.51
N VAL A 157 -38.33 -3.53 -11.53
CA VAL A 157 -38.72 -2.28 -12.24
C VAL A 157 -40.14 -2.36 -12.78
N ASP A 158 -40.59 -3.53 -13.22
CA ASP A 158 -41.92 -3.73 -13.81
C ASP A 158 -43.06 -3.64 -12.78
N ALA A 159 -42.75 -3.92 -11.50
CA ALA A 159 -43.68 -3.84 -10.38
C ALA A 159 -43.72 -2.43 -9.75
N CYS A 160 -42.76 -1.55 -10.09
CA CYS A 160 -42.72 -0.19 -9.60
C CYS A 160 -43.76 0.72 -10.28
N PRO A 161 -44.39 1.65 -9.53
CA PRO A 161 -45.18 2.74 -10.11
C PRO A 161 -44.40 3.47 -11.21
N GLU A 162 -45.07 3.88 -12.29
CA GLU A 162 -44.46 4.56 -13.45
C GLU A 162 -43.52 5.70 -13.03
N LEU A 163 -43.94 6.48 -12.03
CA LEU A 163 -43.16 7.59 -11.51
C LEU A 163 -41.86 7.14 -10.83
N LEU A 164 -41.78 5.96 -10.22
CA LEU A 164 -40.58 5.45 -9.53
C LEU A 164 -39.66 4.60 -10.42
N ARG A 165 -40.11 4.20 -11.62
CA ARG A 165 -39.29 3.43 -12.57
C ARG A 165 -37.95 4.09 -12.92
N PRO A 166 -37.83 5.42 -13.10
CA PRO A 166 -36.54 6.07 -13.32
C PRO A 166 -35.55 5.83 -12.18
N LEU A 167 -36.02 5.87 -10.93
CA LEU A 167 -35.22 5.60 -9.74
C LEU A 167 -34.79 4.12 -9.68
N ALA A 168 -35.73 3.20 -9.90
CA ALA A 168 -35.45 1.76 -9.93
C ALA A 168 -34.43 1.39 -11.04
N LYS A 169 -34.42 2.11 -12.17
CA LYS A 169 -33.43 1.95 -13.24
C LYS A 169 -32.06 2.59 -12.91
N ALA A 170 -32.04 3.69 -12.14
CA ALA A 170 -30.82 4.45 -11.87
C ALA A 170 -29.99 3.91 -10.68
N LEU A 171 -30.63 3.27 -9.69
CA LEU A 171 -29.94 2.73 -8.52
C LEU A 171 -28.97 1.57 -8.82
N PRO A 172 -29.32 0.54 -9.62
CA PRO A 172 -28.42 -0.57 -9.91
C PRO A 172 -27.05 -0.17 -10.49
N PRO A 173 -26.95 0.70 -11.53
CA PRO A 173 -25.64 1.13 -12.05
C PRO A 173 -24.85 2.01 -11.07
N LEU A 174 -25.53 2.72 -10.15
CA LEU A 174 -24.88 3.47 -9.07
C LEU A 174 -24.27 2.52 -8.03
N VAL A 175 -25.07 1.56 -7.53
CA VAL A 175 -24.62 0.55 -6.56
C VAL A 175 -23.50 -0.30 -7.16
N LYS A 176 -23.58 -0.66 -8.44
CA LYS A 176 -22.50 -1.36 -9.15
C LYS A 176 -21.18 -0.57 -9.12
N SER A 177 -21.20 0.75 -9.36
CA SER A 177 -19.98 1.55 -9.19
C SER A 177 -19.51 1.67 -7.76
N ALA A 178 -20.43 1.79 -6.80
CA ALA A 178 -20.07 1.89 -5.40
C ALA A 178 -19.42 0.58 -4.91
N SER A 179 -19.94 -0.57 -5.35
CA SER A 179 -19.33 -1.89 -5.13
C SER A 179 -17.95 -2.00 -5.77
N LEU A 180 -17.78 -1.52 -7.01
CA LEU A 180 -16.47 -1.52 -7.65
C LEU A 180 -15.45 -0.65 -6.88
N LEU A 181 -15.86 0.54 -6.41
CA LEU A 181 -15.00 1.36 -5.56
C LEU A 181 -14.64 0.62 -4.26
N HIS A 182 -15.61 -0.02 -3.61
CA HIS A 182 -15.39 -0.77 -2.37
C HIS A 182 -14.31 -1.86 -2.57
N THR A 183 -14.31 -2.58 -3.69
CA THR A 183 -13.30 -3.62 -3.97
C THR A 183 -11.86 -3.08 -3.98
N LEU A 184 -11.65 -1.78 -4.25
CA LEU A 184 -10.31 -1.17 -4.23
C LEU A 184 -9.65 -1.12 -2.83
N PHE A 185 -10.46 -1.29 -1.79
CA PHE A 185 -10.06 -1.28 -0.39
C PHE A 185 -10.04 -2.69 0.22
N THR A 186 -10.34 -3.71 -0.58
CA THR A 186 -10.29 -5.11 -0.19
C THR A 186 -9.08 -5.80 -0.80
N GLU A 187 -8.77 -7.02 -0.33
CA GLU A 187 -7.69 -7.85 -0.89
C GLU A 187 -7.99 -8.28 -2.34
N ASN A 188 -9.27 -8.43 -2.69
CA ASN A 188 -9.71 -8.92 -3.99
C ASN A 188 -9.92 -7.78 -4.99
N LEU A 189 -8.81 -7.30 -5.56
CA LEU A 189 -8.86 -6.28 -6.61
C LEU A 189 -9.40 -6.85 -7.93
N PRO A 190 -10.33 -6.15 -8.59
CA PRO A 190 -10.88 -6.61 -9.86
C PRO A 190 -9.81 -6.58 -10.96
N ASP A 191 -9.85 -7.56 -11.85
CA ASP A 191 -8.96 -7.62 -13.02
C ASP A 191 -9.49 -6.74 -14.16
N ILE A 192 -9.26 -5.43 -14.03
CA ILE A 192 -9.64 -4.44 -15.03
C ILE A 192 -8.42 -3.57 -15.40
N PRO A 193 -8.40 -2.95 -16.60
CA PRO A 193 -7.30 -2.09 -17.03
C PRO A 193 -6.96 -0.97 -16.03
N GLU A 194 -7.99 -0.40 -15.39
CA GLU A 194 -7.89 0.70 -14.44
C GLU A 194 -7.11 0.30 -13.18
N THR A 195 -7.28 -0.94 -12.69
CA THR A 195 -6.60 -1.44 -11.48
C THR A 195 -5.22 -2.01 -11.75
N LYS A 196 -4.79 -2.16 -13.01
CA LYS A 196 -3.51 -2.76 -13.37
C LYS A 196 -2.34 -2.16 -12.59
N THR A 197 -2.26 -0.83 -12.58
CA THR A 197 -1.17 -0.12 -11.89
C THR A 197 -1.20 -0.31 -10.37
N LEU A 198 -2.38 -0.34 -9.76
CA LEU A 198 -2.54 -0.58 -8.33
C LEU A 198 -2.13 -2.02 -7.97
N ARG A 199 -2.57 -3.00 -8.76
CA ARG A 199 -2.20 -4.42 -8.60
C ARG A 199 -0.70 -4.62 -8.73
N GLU A 200 -0.07 -3.98 -9.71
CA GLU A 200 1.40 -4.01 -9.88
C GLU A 200 2.11 -3.40 -8.66
N CYS A 201 1.65 -2.25 -8.13
CA CYS A 201 2.25 -1.66 -6.93
C CYS A 201 2.13 -2.56 -5.70
N ILE A 202 0.96 -3.16 -5.46
CA ILE A 202 0.73 -4.08 -4.35
C ILE A 202 1.59 -5.34 -4.51
N LYS A 203 1.60 -5.93 -5.71
CA LYS A 203 2.43 -7.10 -6.01
C LYS A 203 3.91 -6.81 -5.74
N THR A 204 4.45 -5.70 -6.25
CA THR A 204 5.84 -5.31 -6.00
C THR A 204 6.13 -5.11 -4.51
N ARG A 205 5.20 -4.52 -3.74
CA ARG A 205 5.35 -4.39 -2.29
C ARG A 205 5.48 -5.76 -1.61
N GLU A 206 4.60 -6.70 -1.94
CA GLU A 206 4.62 -8.06 -1.37
C GLU A 206 5.86 -8.85 -1.80
N GLU A 207 6.28 -8.74 -3.07
CA GLU A 207 7.50 -9.39 -3.56
C GLU A 207 8.74 -8.89 -2.82
N ILE A 208 8.84 -7.58 -2.58
CA ILE A 208 9.96 -7.00 -1.83
C ILE A 208 9.92 -7.44 -0.36
N LYS A 209 8.74 -7.42 0.27
CA LYS A 209 8.56 -7.91 1.64
C LYS A 209 9.01 -9.38 1.77
N GLY A 210 8.49 -10.26 0.92
CA GLY A 210 8.81 -11.68 0.94
C GLY A 210 10.29 -11.96 0.64
N ALA A 211 10.87 -11.30 -0.36
CA ALA A 211 12.29 -11.46 -0.68
C ALA A 211 13.21 -10.93 0.43
N ALA A 212 12.85 -9.82 1.07
CA ALA A 212 13.59 -9.29 2.21
C ALA A 212 13.49 -10.22 3.42
N GLN A 213 12.31 -10.78 3.71
CA GLN A 213 12.12 -11.78 4.77
C GLN A 213 12.98 -13.02 4.55
N ALA A 214 12.96 -13.58 3.33
CA ALA A 214 13.76 -14.76 3.00
C ALA A 214 15.26 -14.49 3.16
N ARG A 215 15.74 -13.34 2.68
CA ARG A 215 17.16 -12.97 2.80
C ARG A 215 17.56 -12.67 4.24
N HIS A 216 16.68 -12.03 5.00
CA HIS A 216 16.89 -11.81 6.43
C HIS A 216 17.02 -13.13 7.19
N GLN A 217 16.13 -14.10 6.94
CA GLN A 217 16.22 -15.44 7.52
C GLN A 217 17.52 -16.16 7.13
N LEU A 218 17.98 -16.00 5.89
CA LEU A 218 19.27 -16.55 5.45
C LEU A 218 20.44 -15.97 6.25
N VAL A 219 20.44 -14.66 6.53
CA VAL A 219 21.45 -14.02 7.39
C VAL A 219 21.39 -14.58 8.81
N LEU A 220 20.19 -14.69 9.39
CA LEU A 220 20.02 -15.23 10.74
C LEU A 220 20.50 -16.69 10.86
N ALA A 221 20.22 -17.52 9.85
CA ALA A 221 20.63 -18.92 9.83
C ALA A 221 22.16 -19.09 9.79
N ASN A 222 22.88 -18.15 9.20
CA ASN A 222 24.34 -18.19 9.04
C ASN A 222 25.06 -17.14 9.89
N LEU A 223 24.39 -16.60 10.92
CA LEU A 223 24.87 -15.44 11.69
C LEU A 223 26.24 -15.69 12.32
N ALA A 224 26.41 -16.82 13.01
CA ALA A 224 27.66 -17.13 13.73
C ALA A 224 28.84 -17.36 12.79
N GLU A 225 28.63 -17.98 11.63
CA GLU A 225 29.65 -18.15 10.60
C GLU A 225 30.02 -16.81 9.97
N THR A 226 28.99 -16.02 9.62
CA THR A 226 29.14 -14.68 9.04
C THR A 226 29.93 -13.75 9.97
N ASP A 227 29.61 -13.73 11.25
CA ASP A 227 30.30 -12.89 12.24
C ASP A 227 31.76 -13.32 12.43
N LYS A 228 32.06 -14.63 12.37
CA LYS A 228 33.44 -15.14 12.38
C LYS A 228 34.23 -14.68 11.17
N LEU A 229 33.64 -14.77 9.97
CA LEU A 229 34.28 -14.33 8.72
C LEU A 229 34.56 -12.82 8.75
N ILE A 230 33.61 -12.01 9.23
CA ILE A 230 33.81 -10.57 9.37
C ILE A 230 34.92 -10.28 10.38
N THR A 231 34.86 -10.90 11.57
CA THR A 231 35.82 -10.67 12.65
C THR A 231 37.25 -11.01 12.24
N ALA A 232 37.45 -12.05 11.43
CA ALA A 232 38.76 -12.42 10.89
C ALA A 232 39.41 -11.32 10.02
N GLN A 233 38.61 -10.40 9.47
CA GLN A 233 39.09 -9.30 8.63
C GLN A 233 39.26 -7.97 9.39
N LEU A 234 38.84 -7.91 10.66
CA LEU A 234 38.94 -6.71 11.49
C LEU A 234 40.33 -6.63 12.14
N GLU A 235 41.16 -5.71 11.65
CA GLU A 235 42.43 -5.37 12.29
C GLU A 235 42.18 -4.27 13.33
N ASN A 236 42.34 -4.60 14.62
CA ASN A 236 42.21 -3.68 15.77
C ASN A 236 40.78 -3.22 16.17
N PHE A 237 39.74 -3.67 15.47
CA PHE A 237 38.35 -3.41 15.85
C PHE A 237 37.68 -4.66 16.42
N SER A 238 37.01 -4.54 17.56
CA SER A 238 36.11 -5.61 18.00
C SER A 238 34.80 -5.51 17.23
N PHE A 239 34.28 -6.65 16.81
CA PHE A 239 33.03 -6.75 16.06
C PHE A 239 31.87 -6.03 16.77
N GLN A 240 31.80 -6.14 18.10
CA GLN A 240 30.78 -5.51 18.94
C GLN A 240 30.86 -3.97 18.98
N ARG A 241 32.02 -3.37 18.66
CA ARG A 241 32.20 -1.90 18.65
C ARG A 241 31.80 -1.24 17.33
N LEU A 242 31.48 -2.03 16.31
CA LEU A 242 31.03 -1.52 15.02
C LEU A 242 29.66 -0.85 15.17
N ALA A 243 29.43 0.21 14.39
CA ALA A 243 28.11 0.83 14.29
C ALA A 243 27.07 -0.23 13.91
N GLN A 244 25.89 -0.15 14.51
CA GLN A 244 24.85 -1.17 14.34
C GLN A 244 24.47 -1.36 12.86
N VAL A 245 24.39 -0.27 12.11
CA VAL A 245 24.15 -0.25 10.66
C VAL A 245 25.28 -0.95 9.91
N ASP A 246 26.54 -0.64 10.23
CA ASP A 246 27.70 -1.24 9.56
C ASP A 246 27.77 -2.75 9.80
N ARG A 247 27.45 -3.21 11.02
CA ARG A 247 27.31 -4.66 11.33
C ARG A 247 26.25 -5.31 10.45
N ALA A 248 25.07 -4.69 10.33
CA ALA A 248 23.99 -5.21 9.50
C ALA A 248 24.36 -5.27 8.01
N VAL A 249 25.02 -4.23 7.49
CA VAL A 249 25.51 -4.16 6.11
C VAL A 249 26.55 -5.23 5.83
N LEU A 250 27.55 -5.39 6.71
CA LEU A 250 28.58 -6.42 6.56
C LEU A 250 27.98 -7.83 6.62
N ARG A 251 27.08 -8.09 7.58
CA ARG A 251 26.39 -9.39 7.70
C ARG A 251 25.63 -9.75 6.43
N LEU A 252 24.86 -8.81 5.90
CA LEU A 252 24.13 -9.01 4.64
C LEU A 252 25.09 -9.28 3.47
N ALA A 253 26.14 -8.48 3.32
CA ALA A 253 27.09 -8.60 2.21
C ALA A 253 27.85 -9.93 2.24
N VAL A 254 28.37 -10.32 3.39
CA VAL A 254 29.10 -11.59 3.56
C VAL A 254 28.17 -12.78 3.34
N THR A 255 26.95 -12.72 3.87
CA THR A 255 25.94 -13.78 3.62
C THR A 255 25.65 -13.91 2.12
N GLU A 256 25.47 -12.80 1.39
CA GLU A 256 25.27 -12.86 -0.07
C GLU A 256 26.49 -13.46 -0.80
N ILE A 257 27.71 -13.09 -0.41
CA ILE A 257 28.95 -13.61 -1.01
C ILE A 257 29.08 -15.13 -0.81
N GLN A 258 28.72 -15.63 0.37
CA GLN A 258 28.89 -17.06 0.72
C GLN A 258 27.73 -17.94 0.24
N HIS A 259 26.50 -17.43 0.27
CA HIS A 259 25.29 -18.25 0.11
C HIS A 259 24.41 -17.88 -1.08
N CYS A 260 24.72 -16.81 -1.83
CA CYS A 260 23.97 -16.40 -3.02
C CYS A 260 24.85 -16.43 -4.28
N PRO A 261 25.20 -17.62 -4.82
CA PRO A 261 26.10 -17.76 -5.97
C PRO A 261 25.58 -17.09 -7.25
N GLU A 262 24.29 -16.82 -7.34
CA GLU A 262 23.67 -16.06 -8.43
C GLU A 262 23.97 -14.55 -8.39
N ILE A 263 24.53 -14.05 -7.28
CA ILE A 263 24.93 -12.65 -7.09
C ILE A 263 26.46 -12.58 -7.09
N PRO A 264 27.09 -11.95 -8.10
CA PRO A 264 28.53 -11.79 -8.11
C PRO A 264 29.02 -11.02 -6.88
N ALA A 265 30.09 -11.49 -6.24
CA ALA A 265 30.63 -10.87 -5.01
C ALA A 265 30.88 -9.36 -5.17
N ALA A 266 31.44 -8.92 -6.30
CA ALA A 266 31.67 -7.50 -6.58
C ALA A 266 30.38 -6.64 -6.53
N VAL A 267 29.23 -7.19 -6.93
CA VAL A 267 27.94 -6.51 -6.84
C VAL A 267 27.51 -6.37 -5.38
N SER A 268 27.61 -7.44 -4.59
CA SER A 268 27.30 -7.40 -3.15
C SER A 268 28.18 -6.40 -2.40
N ILE A 269 29.48 -6.33 -2.72
CA ILE A 269 30.40 -5.35 -2.14
C ILE A 269 29.99 -3.93 -2.50
N ASN A 270 29.78 -3.64 -3.79
CA ASN A 270 29.42 -2.29 -4.22
C ASN A 270 28.11 -1.81 -3.58
N GLU A 271 27.11 -2.69 -3.49
CA GLU A 271 25.82 -2.36 -2.87
C GLU A 271 25.95 -2.18 -1.36
N ALA A 272 26.81 -2.95 -0.69
CA ALA A 272 27.12 -2.76 0.72
C ALA A 272 27.78 -1.40 0.99
N VAL A 273 28.74 -0.99 0.15
CA VAL A 273 29.40 0.31 0.24
C VAL A 273 28.41 1.46 0.07
N GLU A 274 27.48 1.35 -0.89
CA GLU A 274 26.44 2.37 -1.11
C GLU A 274 25.43 2.42 0.05
N LEU A 275 25.09 1.29 0.66
CA LEU A 275 24.22 1.26 1.85
C LEU A 275 24.92 1.88 3.07
N ALA A 276 26.18 1.51 3.32
CA ALA A 276 26.98 2.10 4.40
C ALA A 276 27.14 3.61 4.22
N ARG A 277 27.42 4.07 2.99
CA ARG A 277 27.49 5.50 2.67
C ARG A 277 26.19 6.23 3.01
N ARG A 278 25.05 5.64 2.65
CA ARG A 278 23.74 6.25 2.83
C ARG A 278 23.30 6.31 4.29
N TYR A 279 23.61 5.28 5.08
CA TYR A 279 23.07 5.09 6.43
C TYR A 279 24.05 5.36 7.57
N SER A 280 25.36 5.32 7.31
CA SER A 280 26.41 5.51 8.32
C SER A 280 27.50 6.50 7.90
N GLY A 281 27.50 6.96 6.64
CA GLY A 281 28.37 8.04 6.15
C GLY A 281 29.58 7.54 5.34
N THR A 282 30.41 8.49 4.90
CA THR A 282 31.53 8.24 3.97
C THR A 282 32.63 7.37 4.57
N ASP A 283 32.91 7.51 5.86
CA ASP A 283 33.96 6.76 6.54
C ASP A 283 33.57 5.29 6.67
N SER A 284 32.29 5.02 7.01
CA SER A 284 31.72 3.67 7.01
C SER A 284 31.77 3.03 5.63
N ALA A 285 31.53 3.79 4.55
CA ALA A 285 31.63 3.25 3.19
C ALA A 285 33.05 2.76 2.87
N SER A 286 34.07 3.55 3.23
CA SER A 286 35.48 3.18 3.05
C SER A 286 35.87 1.98 3.91
N PHE A 287 35.39 1.96 5.17
CA PHE A 287 35.60 0.86 6.10
C PHE A 287 35.00 -0.45 5.58
N VAL A 288 33.71 -0.46 5.21
CA VAL A 288 33.01 -1.64 4.67
C VAL A 288 33.70 -2.15 3.41
N ASN A 289 34.11 -1.26 2.51
CA ASN A 289 34.87 -1.65 1.32
C ASN A 289 36.19 -2.36 1.68
N GLY A 290 36.93 -1.81 2.66
CA GLY A 290 38.19 -2.38 3.13
C GLY A 290 38.03 -3.76 3.78
N VAL A 291 36.98 -3.97 4.57
CA VAL A 291 36.69 -5.27 5.19
C VAL A 291 36.31 -6.30 4.14
N LEU A 292 35.36 -5.97 3.25
CA LEU A 292 34.86 -6.91 2.25
C LEU A 292 35.87 -7.20 1.14
N GLY A 293 36.74 -6.24 0.81
CA GLY A 293 37.78 -6.42 -0.19
C GLY A 293 38.83 -7.49 0.17
N LYS A 294 38.99 -7.81 1.47
CA LYS A 294 39.88 -8.88 1.94
C LYS A 294 39.28 -10.28 1.87
N LEU A 295 37.99 -10.40 1.55
CA LEU A 295 37.29 -11.68 1.39
C LEU A 295 37.37 -12.22 -0.05
N GLN A 296 38.03 -11.49 -0.96
CA GLN A 296 38.25 -11.87 -2.35
C GLN A 296 39.65 -12.44 -2.58
#